data_AF-A0A067PA21-F1
#
_entry.id   AF-A0A067PA21-F1
#
_cell.length_a   1.000
_cell.length_b   1.000
_cell.length_c   1.000
_cell.angle_alpha   90.00
_cell.angle_beta   90.00
_cell.angle_gamma   90.00
#
_symmetry.space_group_name_H-M   'P 1'
#
loop_
_entity.id
_entity.type
_entity.pdbx_description
1 polymer ?
#
loop_
_entity_poly.entity_id
_entity_poly.type
_entity_poly.pdbx_seq_one_letter_code
_entity_poly.pdbx_strand_id
1 'polypeptide(L)' 'HGIAAPLCKLEGVAKNRKLSELLDTLEFNEAVIFVKSVARCIDLDKLLASCNFLSISIHSGLQQEERYVTSHQVL' A
#
# COMPACT_ATOMS: atom_id res chain seq x y z
N HIS A 1 -4.12 20.06 -12.00
CA HIS A 1 -3.94 20.59 -10.62
C HIS A 1 -5.26 20.40 -9.89
N GLY A 2 -5.40 19.35 -9.08
CA GLY A 2 -6.69 19.03 -8.44
C GLY A 2 -6.67 17.83 -7.49
N ILE A 3 -5.48 17.37 -7.08
CA ILE A 3 -5.36 16.30 -6.10
C ILE A 3 -5.31 16.95 -4.73
N ALA A 4 -6.33 16.69 -3.91
CA ALA A 4 -6.29 17.04 -2.50
C ALA A 4 -5.24 16.17 -1.80
N ALA A 5 -4.22 16.79 -1.19
CA ALA A 5 -3.14 16.09 -0.49
C ALA A 5 -3.19 16.40 1.02
N PRO A 6 -4.17 15.86 1.77
CA PRO A 6 -4.25 16.06 3.21
C PRO A 6 -3.07 15.39 3.93
N LEU A 7 -2.45 16.09 4.89
CA LEU A 7 -1.38 15.58 5.73
C LEU A 7 -1.91 15.30 7.14
N CYS A 8 -1.69 14.08 7.63
CA CYS A 8 -1.98 13.70 9.02
C CYS A 8 -0.68 13.31 9.73
N LYS A 9 -0.36 13.97 10.85
CA LYS A 9 0.78 13.61 11.71
C LYS A 9 0.34 12.53 12.69
N LEU A 10 1.05 11.39 12.66
CA LEU A 10 0.76 10.22 13.49
C LEU A 10 2.05 9.64 14.04
N GLU A 11 1.97 9.06 15.23
CA GLU A 11 3.01 8.17 15.75
C GLU A 11 3.10 6.88 14.93
N GLY A 12 4.27 6.22 14.95
CA GLY A 12 4.53 5.05 14.10
C GLY A 12 3.49 3.94 14.24
N VAL A 13 3.09 3.63 15.48
CA VAL A 13 2.11 2.57 15.81
C VAL A 13 0.69 2.91 15.37
N ALA A 14 0.34 4.19 15.25
CA ALA A 14 -1.00 4.63 14.86
C ALA A 14 -1.24 4.54 13.34
N LYS A 15 -0.18 4.44 12.53
CA LYS A 15 -0.28 4.46 11.06
C LYS A 15 -1.04 3.26 10.50
N ASN A 16 -0.78 2.04 11.00
CA ASN A 16 -1.47 0.84 10.51
C ASN A 16 -2.98 0.94 10.80
N ARG A 17 -3.36 1.34 12.02
CA ARG A 17 -4.77 1.52 12.40
C ARG A 17 -5.45 2.58 11.55
N LYS A 18 -4.81 3.74 11.35
CA LYS A 18 -5.38 4.80 10.52
C LYS A 18 -5.48 4.39 9.06
N LEU A 19 -4.51 3.64 8.55
CA LEU A 19 -4.56 3.10 7.19
C LEU A 19 -5.76 2.16 7.02
N SER A 20 -5.96 1.21 7.94
CA SER A 20 -7.14 0.33 7.91
C SER A 20 -8.44 1.12 7.94
N GLU A 21 -8.56 2.10 8.83
CA GLU A 21 -9.74 2.98 8.90
C GLU A 21 -9.98 3.72 7.57
N LEU A 22 -8.93 4.21 6.91
CA LEU A 22 -9.03 4.87 5.61
C LEU A 22 -9.46 3.89 4.51
N LEU A 23 -8.93 2.67 4.51
CA LEU A 23 -9.31 1.64 3.54
C LEU A 23 -10.77 1.20 3.71
N ASP A 24 -11.30 1.22 4.95
CA ASP A 24 -12.70 0.86 5.22
C ASP A 24 -13.68 2.01 4.94
N THR A 25 -13.23 3.27 5.08
CA THR A 25 -14.11 4.45 4.99
C THR A 25 -14.14 5.06 3.59
N LEU A 26 -13.05 4.94 2.84
CA LEU A 26 -12.93 5.54 1.52
C LEU A 26 -13.45 4.58 0.47
N GLU A 27 -14.29 5.09 -0.44
CA GLU A 27 -14.63 4.41 -1.68
C GLU A 27 -13.56 4.74 -2.72
N PHE A 28 -12.82 3.72 -3.15
CA PHE A 28 -11.79 3.83 -4.18
C PHE A 28 -11.83 2.59 -5.08
N ASN A 29 -11.45 2.75 -6.34
CA ASN A 29 -11.24 1.61 -7.22
C ASN A 29 -9.90 0.94 -6.90
N GLU A 30 -8.84 1.74 -6.78
CA GLU A 30 -7.47 1.28 -6.56
C GLU A 30 -6.72 2.26 -5.65
N ALA A 31 -5.79 1.73 -4.85
CA ALA A 31 -4.97 2.51 -3.94
C ALA A 31 -3.50 2.11 -4.06
N VAL A 32 -2.62 3.11 -4.17
CA VAL A 32 -1.16 2.92 -4.14
C VAL A 32 -0.60 3.42 -2.81
N ILE A 33 0.01 2.53 -2.03
CA ILE A 33 0.54 2.84 -0.70
C ILE A 33 2.07 2.84 -0.74
N PHE A 34 2.66 4.02 -0.60
CA PHE A 34 4.12 4.17 -0.55
C PHE A 34 4.65 3.94 0.87
N VAL A 35 5.69 3.12 0.99
CA VAL A 35 6.40 2.84 2.25
C VAL A 35 7.89 3.11 2.12
N LYS A 36 8.57 3.32 3.25
CA LYS A 36 9.99 3.74 3.27
C LYS A 36 10.97 2.62 2.91
N SER A 37 10.59 1.34 3.01
CA SER A 37 11.53 0.21 2.89
C SER A 37 10.86 -1.05 2.33
N VAL A 38 11.68 -1.93 1.74
CA VAL A 38 11.27 -3.25 1.21
C VAL A 38 10.60 -4.10 2.30
N ALA A 39 11.22 -4.21 3.49
CA ALA A 39 10.67 -5.01 4.59
C ALA A 39 9.26 -4.54 4.97
N ARG A 40 9.05 -3.22 5.11
CA ARG A 40 7.73 -2.65 5.38
C ARG A 40 6.71 -2.89 4.28
N CYS A 41 7.14 -3.00 3.02
CA CYS A 41 6.26 -3.29 1.89
C CYS A 41 5.72 -4.73 2.03
N ILE A 42 6.62 -5.68 2.26
CA ILE A 42 6.29 -7.10 2.45
C ILE A 42 5.41 -7.31 3.69
N ASP A 43 5.73 -6.67 4.82
CA ASP A 43 4.95 -6.80 6.05
C ASP A 43 3.54 -6.21 5.92
N LEU A 44 3.42 -5.06 5.22
CA LEU A 44 2.13 -4.44 4.99
C LEU A 44 1.27 -5.30 4.06
N ASP A 45 1.84 -5.85 3.00
CA ASP A 45 1.16 -6.74 2.06
C ASP A 45 0.61 -7.99 2.77
N LYS A 46 1.41 -8.62 3.64
CA LYS A 46 0.94 -9.73 4.49
C LYS A 46 -0.22 -9.33 5.41
N LEU A 47 -0.14 -8.15 6.01
CA LEU A 47 -1.20 -7.64 6.88
C LEU A 47 -2.50 -7.40 6.09
N LEU A 48 -2.40 -6.78 4.92
CA LEU A 48 -3.55 -6.53 4.05
C LEU A 48 -4.18 -7.84 3.56
N ALA A 49 -3.37 -8.81 3.13
CA ALA A 49 -3.83 -10.15 2.78
C ALA A 49 -4.53 -10.87 3.94
N SER A 50 -4.03 -10.72 5.18
CA SER A 50 -4.67 -11.28 6.38
C SER A 50 -6.02 -10.65 6.72
N CYS A 51 -6.25 -9.42 6.24
CA CYS A 51 -7.51 -8.71 6.31
C CYS A 51 -8.36 -8.91 5.05
N ASN A 52 -8.05 -9.90 4.21
CA ASN A 52 -8.73 -10.24 2.96
C ASN A 52 -8.72 -9.13 1.89
N PHE A 53 -7.81 -8.14 1.99
CA PHE A 53 -7.56 -7.22 0.89
C PHE A 53 -6.72 -7.92 -0.18
N LEU A 54 -7.11 -7.75 -1.45
CA LEU A 54 -6.31 -8.17 -2.60
C LEU A 54 -5.16 -7.16 -2.79
N SER A 55 -4.09 -7.35 -2.03
CA SER A 55 -2.87 -6.53 -2.13
C SER A 55 -1.76 -7.27 -2.85
N ILE A 56 -0.85 -6.49 -3.44
CA ILE A 56 0.37 -6.95 -4.08
C ILE A 56 1.50 -6.00 -3.67
N SER A 57 2.66 -6.54 -3.32
CA SER A 57 3.86 -5.75 -3.02
C SER A 57 4.79 -5.62 -4.24
N ILE A 58 5.20 -4.39 -4.55
CA ILE A 58 6.18 -4.08 -5.60
C ILE A 58 7.32 -3.27 -4.97
N HIS A 59 8.54 -3.80 -5.03
CA HIS A 59 9.68 -3.21 -4.31
C HIS A 59 11.02 -3.49 -5.01
N SER A 60 12.09 -2.81 -4.57
CA SER A 60 13.42 -2.89 -5.20
C SER A 60 14.14 -4.23 -5.09
N GLY A 61 13.65 -5.16 -4.26
CA GLY A 61 14.18 -6.52 -4.17
C GLY A 61 13.72 -7.48 -5.27
N LEU A 62 12.73 -7.09 -6.09
CA LEU A 62 12.26 -7.88 -7.23
C LEU A 62 13.16 -7.60 -8.45
N GLN A 63 13.36 -8.60 -9.30
CA GLN A 63 14.01 -8.37 -10.59
C GLN A 63 13.17 -7.42 -11.45
N GLN A 64 13.81 -6.71 -12.38
CA GLN A 64 13.13 -5.72 -13.21
C GLN A 64 11.97 -6.34 -14.02
N GLU A 65 12.17 -7.56 -14.54
CA GLU A 65 11.14 -8.33 -15.24
C GLU A 65 9.95 -8.65 -14.33
N GLU A 66 10.21 -9.16 -13.12
CA GLU A 66 9.18 -9.46 -12.13
C GLU A 66 8.39 -8.21 -11.77
N ARG A 67 9.06 -7.08 -11.52
CA ARG A 67 8.39 -5.80 -11.27
C ARG A 67 7.49 -5.38 -12.42
N TYR A 68 7.95 -5.54 -13.66
CA TYR A 68 7.16 -5.21 -14.85
C TYR A 68 5.90 -6.08 -14.90
N VAL A 69 6.05 -7.39 -14.80
CA VAL A 69 4.92 -8.35 -14.81
C VAL A 69 3.94 -8.05 -13.68
N THR A 70 4.42 -7.88 -12.44
CA THR A 70 3.55 -7.59 -11.28
C THR A 70 2.82 -6.26 -11.45
N SER A 71 3.47 -5.23 -11.99
CA SER A 71 2.83 -3.92 -12.23
C SER A 71 1.72 -3.98 -13.29
N HIS A 72 1.80 -4.91 -14.25
CA HIS A 72 0.77 -5.09 -15.30
C HIS A 72 -0.37 -6.01 -14.87
N GLN A 73 -0.28 -6.68 -13.71
CA GLN A 73 -1.39 -7.42 -13.12
C GLN A 73 -2.34 -6.52 -12.32
N VAL A 74 -1.89 -5.30 -11.96
CA VAL A 74 -2.62 -4.32 -11.14
C VAL A 74 -3.07 -3.09 -11.92
N LEU A 75 -2.81 -3.04 -13.23
CA LEU A 75 -3.26 -2.01 -14.18
C LEU A 75 -4.14 -2.67 -15.24
#